data_AF-A0A3Q8IF79-F1
#
_entry.id   AF-A0A3Q8IF79-F1
#
_cell.length_a   1.000
_cell.length_b   1.000
_cell.length_c   1.000
_cell.angle_alpha   90.00
_cell.angle_beta   90.00
_cell.angle_gamma   90.00
#
_symmetry.space_group_name_H-M   'P 1'
#
loop_
_entity.id
_entity.type
_entity.pdbx_description
1 polymer ?
#
loop_
_entity_poly.entity_id
_entity_poly.type
_entity_poly.pdbx_seq_one_letter_code
_entity_poly.pdbx_strand_id
1 'polypeptide(L)'
;MAALAALEKEVADLKRVRVFNETVRTGVERVLASLPSPENEKDTSTKARILLLRSQATLLLPRVSREAEKDLNAALKLQPGSTTTWVELSECLLRRNAFKEACDALDNALRVNPAHTEALCKYSQIQRNRCGEEGVTAEQRKAYLEDAVAKARAAVGSNVDDADAWNTLALSLLSKVTLEGMTFDGVRKALAAMQQAERKCPEDPDVPYNKAVLESLLGHFGAAAMDYWKAHALDKDRLKGTRHLSEENAKVLLRAQSRMRTSSGIGKRDFQRIRTRIEQAHKKYTQSTSAKVVGVLDIVTEPTMQPVTLLVSDGKGDFGLLLLHEVRPTCFKIGDVIAYPVTTPVETITHNVVACPGVVEEPLKLTLNHAYPNPKGILVNGQPLPSSAHVPLQMSSRLFA
;
A
#
# COMPACT_ATOMS: atom_id res chain seq x y z
N MET A 1 -32.00 12.46 26.12
CA MET A 1 -30.55 12.78 26.15
C MET A 1 -29.68 11.58 26.52
N ALA A 2 -29.87 10.92 27.69
CA ALA A 2 -29.05 9.77 28.09
C ALA A 2 -29.10 8.56 27.13
N ALA A 3 -30.27 8.26 26.55
CA ALA A 3 -30.41 7.18 25.58
C ALA A 3 -29.66 7.43 24.25
N LEU A 4 -29.68 8.67 23.75
CA LEU A 4 -29.01 9.02 22.48
C LEU A 4 -27.48 8.97 22.61
N ALA A 5 -26.95 9.49 23.72
CA ALA A 5 -25.50 9.43 24.00
C ALA A 5 -24.97 8.00 24.11
N ALA A 6 -25.79 7.06 24.62
CA ALA A 6 -25.44 5.65 24.65
C ALA A 6 -25.34 5.05 23.24
N LEU A 7 -26.28 5.39 22.35
CA LEU A 7 -26.24 4.96 20.94
C LEU A 7 -25.07 5.59 20.16
N GLU A 8 -24.75 6.85 20.42
CA GLU A 8 -23.57 7.52 19.85
C GLU A 8 -22.28 6.79 20.24
N LYS A 9 -22.17 6.40 21.52
CA LYS A 9 -21.05 5.59 22.01
C LYS A 9 -21.01 4.22 21.34
N GLU A 10 -22.16 3.54 21.22
CA GLU A 10 -22.24 2.23 20.56
C GLU A 10 -21.75 2.32 19.10
N VAL A 11 -22.20 3.32 18.32
CA VAL A 11 -21.71 3.53 16.95
C VAL A 11 -20.22 3.84 16.91
N ALA A 12 -19.70 4.62 17.85
CA ALA A 12 -18.26 4.89 17.95
C ALA A 12 -17.46 3.60 18.26
N ASP A 13 -17.97 2.74 19.13
CA ASP A 13 -17.35 1.45 19.45
C ASP A 13 -17.41 0.49 18.25
N LEU A 14 -18.52 0.46 17.50
CA LEU A 14 -18.65 -0.32 16.26
C LEU A 14 -17.67 0.18 15.18
N LYS A 15 -17.48 1.49 15.03
CA LYS A 15 -16.46 2.09 14.13
C LYS A 15 -15.05 1.60 14.45
N ARG A 16 -14.71 1.39 15.73
CA ARG A 16 -13.38 0.91 16.16
C ARG A 16 -13.10 -0.56 15.83
N VAL A 17 -14.12 -1.34 15.47
CA VAL A 17 -13.91 -2.75 15.08
C VAL A 17 -13.08 -2.85 13.79
N ARG A 18 -13.07 -1.80 12.93
CA ARG A 18 -12.34 -1.68 11.65
C ARG A 18 -12.66 -2.75 10.59
N VAL A 19 -13.28 -3.86 10.99
CA VAL A 19 -13.69 -4.98 10.14
C VAL A 19 -15.21 -5.10 10.15
N PHE A 20 -15.82 -5.15 8.97
CA PHE A 20 -17.23 -5.49 8.86
C PHE A 20 -17.42 -6.99 9.14
N ASN A 21 -18.11 -7.31 10.24
CA ASN A 21 -18.42 -8.66 10.66
C ASN A 21 -19.83 -8.73 11.27
N GLU A 22 -20.21 -9.89 11.78
CA GLU A 22 -21.53 -10.11 12.40
C GLU A 22 -21.79 -9.20 13.61
N THR A 23 -20.75 -8.85 14.36
CA THR A 23 -20.87 -7.93 15.50
C THR A 23 -21.22 -6.53 15.01
N VAL A 24 -20.56 -6.04 13.95
CA VAL A 24 -20.89 -4.74 13.34
C VAL A 24 -22.31 -4.75 12.77
N ARG A 25 -22.67 -5.81 12.02
CA ARG A 25 -24.00 -5.94 11.42
C ARG A 25 -25.11 -5.89 12.47
N THR A 26 -25.06 -6.77 13.47
CA THR A 26 -26.09 -6.86 14.52
C THR A 26 -26.12 -5.64 15.43
N GLY A 27 -24.95 -5.03 15.69
CA GLY A 27 -24.85 -3.76 16.42
C GLY A 27 -25.54 -2.62 15.69
N VAL A 28 -25.30 -2.48 14.38
CA VAL A 28 -25.98 -1.47 13.54
C VAL A 28 -27.50 -1.70 13.54
N GLU A 29 -27.95 -2.93 13.33
CA GLU A 29 -29.38 -3.28 13.35
C GLU A 29 -30.05 -2.87 14.68
N ARG A 30 -29.37 -3.12 15.81
CA ARG A 30 -29.84 -2.71 17.14
C ARG A 30 -29.90 -1.19 17.30
N VAL A 31 -28.86 -0.48 16.89
CA VAL A 31 -28.83 0.99 16.94
C VAL A 31 -30.00 1.56 16.12
N LEU A 32 -30.17 1.10 14.88
CA LEU A 32 -31.23 1.57 14.00
C LEU A 32 -32.63 1.29 14.56
N ALA A 33 -32.85 0.13 15.18
CA ALA A 33 -34.12 -0.21 15.82
C ALA A 33 -34.42 0.62 17.07
N SER A 34 -33.37 1.11 17.75
CA SER A 34 -33.48 1.85 19.02
C SER A 34 -33.50 3.37 18.83
N LEU A 35 -33.20 3.87 17.63
CA LEU A 35 -33.16 5.29 17.33
C LEU A 35 -34.57 5.90 17.38
N PRO A 36 -34.76 7.04 18.08
CA PRO A 36 -36.03 7.76 18.04
C PRO A 36 -36.31 8.30 16.63
N SER A 37 -37.58 8.40 16.26
CA SER A 37 -37.96 8.98 14.97
C SER A 37 -37.59 10.47 14.90
N PRO A 38 -36.82 10.92 13.90
CA PRO A 38 -36.47 12.33 13.74
C PRO A 38 -37.69 13.21 13.40
N GLU A 39 -38.79 12.62 12.92
CA GLU A 39 -40.02 13.37 12.63
C GLU A 39 -40.75 13.80 13.91
N ASN A 40 -40.61 13.01 14.98
CA ASN A 40 -41.25 13.27 16.27
C ASN A 40 -40.41 14.17 17.19
N GLU A 41 -39.13 14.41 16.86
CA GLU A 41 -38.25 15.27 17.63
C GLU A 41 -38.44 16.75 17.26
N LYS A 42 -38.75 17.56 18.28
CA LYS A 42 -39.00 19.00 18.15
C LYS A 42 -37.72 19.82 18.30
N ASP A 43 -36.79 19.35 19.12
CA ASP A 43 -35.51 20.03 19.31
C ASP A 43 -34.62 19.84 18.07
N THR A 44 -34.31 20.95 17.38
CA THR A 44 -33.57 20.91 16.11
C THR A 44 -32.16 20.34 16.27
N SER A 45 -31.54 20.57 17.43
CA SER A 45 -30.20 20.05 17.74
C SER A 45 -30.21 18.54 17.92
N THR A 46 -31.12 18.03 18.74
CA THR A 46 -31.32 16.59 18.96
C THR A 46 -31.75 15.90 17.66
N LYS A 47 -32.62 16.53 16.87
CA LYS A 47 -33.01 16.03 15.55
C LYS A 47 -31.82 15.90 14.60
N ALA A 48 -30.94 16.90 14.53
CA ALA A 48 -29.73 16.83 13.72
C ALA A 48 -28.80 15.68 14.16
N ARG A 49 -28.64 15.47 15.47
CA ARG A 49 -27.86 14.36 16.03
C ARG A 49 -28.44 12.99 15.69
N ILE A 50 -29.77 12.83 15.77
CA ILE A 50 -30.45 11.58 15.39
C ILE A 50 -30.19 11.25 13.91
N LEU A 51 -30.36 12.25 13.03
CA LEU A 51 -30.13 12.09 11.59
C LEU A 51 -28.67 11.72 11.30
N LEU A 52 -27.72 12.43 11.92
CA LEU A 52 -26.29 12.12 11.80
C LEU A 52 -25.99 10.68 12.25
N LEU A 53 -26.45 10.30 13.44
CA LEU A 53 -26.19 8.99 14.02
C LEU A 53 -26.79 7.86 13.18
N ARG A 54 -28.00 8.05 12.63
CA ARG A 54 -28.63 7.10 11.72
C ARG A 54 -27.78 6.89 10.45
N SER A 55 -27.29 7.99 9.87
CA SER A 55 -26.39 7.92 8.72
C SER A 55 -25.06 7.23 9.06
N GLN A 56 -24.46 7.56 10.20
CA GLN A 56 -23.21 6.93 10.65
C GLN A 56 -23.35 5.42 10.83
N ALA A 57 -24.43 4.96 11.49
CA ALA A 57 -24.72 3.55 11.64
C ALA A 57 -24.94 2.87 10.28
N THR A 58 -25.69 3.53 9.38
CA THR A 58 -25.96 2.99 8.03
C THR A 58 -24.69 2.90 7.18
N LEU A 59 -23.75 3.86 7.31
CA LEU A 59 -22.47 3.86 6.60
C LEU A 59 -21.51 2.76 7.09
N LEU A 60 -21.77 2.11 8.22
CA LEU A 60 -21.03 0.90 8.62
C LEU A 60 -21.47 -0.34 7.84
N LEU A 61 -22.59 -0.28 7.11
CA LEU A 61 -23.04 -1.35 6.25
C LEU A 61 -22.41 -1.24 4.84
N PRO A 62 -22.19 -2.36 4.14
CA PRO A 62 -21.58 -2.34 2.80
C PRO A 62 -22.42 -1.62 1.74
N ARG A 63 -23.75 -1.57 1.90
CA ARG A 63 -24.66 -1.01 0.90
C ARG A 63 -24.78 0.50 1.08
N VAL A 64 -24.50 1.24 0.01
CA VAL A 64 -24.74 2.69 -0.04
C VAL A 64 -26.23 2.97 0.07
N SER A 65 -26.61 3.72 1.11
CA SER A 65 -28.00 4.14 1.31
C SER A 65 -28.19 5.58 0.86
N ARG A 66 -29.09 5.81 -0.11
CA ARG A 66 -29.56 7.16 -0.46
C ARG A 66 -30.24 7.86 0.72
N GLU A 67 -30.72 7.09 1.69
CA GLU A 67 -31.34 7.64 2.91
C GLU A 67 -30.30 8.30 3.80
N ALA A 68 -29.09 7.74 3.90
CA ALA A 68 -28.01 8.34 4.67
C ALA A 68 -27.64 9.72 4.13
N GLU A 69 -27.57 9.88 2.80
CA GLU A 69 -27.33 11.17 2.15
C GLU A 69 -28.45 12.18 2.43
N LYS A 70 -29.72 11.74 2.36
CA LYS A 70 -30.89 12.57 2.66
C LYS A 70 -30.86 13.06 4.12
N ASP A 71 -30.51 12.18 5.04
CA ASP A 71 -30.40 12.48 6.46
C ASP A 71 -29.27 13.45 6.76
N LEU A 72 -28.11 13.28 6.12
CA LEU A 72 -26.96 14.18 6.29
C LEU A 72 -27.28 15.57 5.75
N ASN A 73 -27.92 15.66 4.57
CA ASN A 73 -28.39 16.94 4.03
C ASN A 73 -29.45 17.60 4.94
N ALA A 74 -30.36 16.82 5.52
CA ALA A 74 -31.34 17.34 6.48
C ALA A 74 -30.67 17.81 7.77
N ALA A 75 -29.68 17.09 8.29
CA ALA A 75 -28.90 17.49 9.44
C ALA A 75 -28.11 18.78 9.18
N LEU A 76 -27.53 18.95 7.99
CA LEU A 76 -26.81 20.18 7.61
C LEU A 76 -27.72 21.40 7.45
N LYS A 77 -28.98 21.22 7.05
CA LYS A 77 -29.98 22.32 7.07
C LYS A 77 -30.28 22.79 8.48
N LEU A 78 -30.24 21.89 9.46
CA LEU A 78 -30.45 22.21 10.88
C LEU A 78 -29.18 22.75 11.54
N GLN A 79 -28.02 22.23 11.14
CA GLN A 79 -26.70 22.55 11.71
C GLN A 79 -25.63 22.65 10.60
N PRO A 80 -25.55 23.79 9.89
CA PRO A 80 -24.61 23.94 8.76
C PRO A 80 -23.13 23.98 9.19
N GLY A 81 -22.87 24.29 10.47
CA GLY A 81 -21.52 24.33 11.06
C GLY A 81 -21.00 22.98 11.57
N SER A 82 -21.66 21.86 11.26
CA SER A 82 -21.20 20.54 11.72
C SER A 82 -20.13 19.96 10.78
N THR A 83 -18.85 20.05 11.17
CA THR A 83 -17.74 19.44 10.42
C THR A 83 -17.93 17.94 10.24
N THR A 84 -18.33 17.22 11.29
CA THR A 84 -18.59 15.77 11.23
C THR A 84 -19.67 15.43 10.20
N THR A 85 -20.76 16.20 10.13
CA THR A 85 -21.83 15.91 9.17
C THR A 85 -21.36 16.12 7.72
N TRP A 86 -20.54 17.15 7.46
CA TRP A 86 -19.91 17.34 6.15
C TRP A 86 -18.97 16.19 5.77
N VAL A 87 -18.17 15.70 6.72
CA VAL A 87 -17.28 14.54 6.54
C VAL A 87 -18.07 13.27 6.20
N GLU A 88 -19.14 12.98 6.92
CA GLU A 88 -19.99 11.81 6.64
C GLU A 88 -20.73 11.95 5.30
N LEU A 89 -21.10 13.18 4.89
CA LEU A 89 -21.68 13.42 3.57
C LEU A 89 -20.67 13.10 2.46
N SER A 90 -19.41 13.52 2.64
CA SER A 90 -18.34 13.21 1.69
C SER A 90 -18.10 11.71 1.53
N GLU A 91 -18.19 10.95 2.62
CA GLU A 91 -18.09 9.48 2.59
C GLU A 91 -19.22 8.87 1.77
N CYS A 92 -20.45 9.36 1.96
CA CYS A 92 -21.60 8.89 1.18
C CYS A 92 -21.44 9.19 -0.32
N LEU A 93 -20.96 10.38 -0.66
CA LEU A 93 -20.70 10.81 -2.04
C LEU A 93 -19.54 10.05 -2.68
N LEU A 94 -18.46 9.81 -1.93
CA LEU A 94 -17.34 8.97 -2.33
C LEU A 94 -17.80 7.57 -2.74
N ARG A 95 -18.64 6.92 -1.93
CA ARG A 95 -19.16 5.57 -2.26
C ARG A 95 -20.10 5.55 -3.48
N ARG A 96 -20.59 6.72 -3.91
CA ARG A 96 -21.35 6.90 -5.16
C ARG A 96 -20.47 7.33 -6.34
N ASN A 97 -19.15 7.42 -6.16
CA ASN A 97 -18.20 7.99 -7.12
C ASN A 97 -18.52 9.45 -7.52
N ALA A 98 -19.25 10.19 -6.67
CA ALA A 98 -19.54 11.61 -6.86
C ALA A 98 -18.39 12.45 -6.28
N PHE A 99 -17.21 12.32 -6.90
CA PHE A 99 -15.95 12.81 -6.31
C PHE A 99 -15.89 14.32 -6.17
N LYS A 100 -16.47 15.08 -7.12
CA LYS A 100 -16.46 16.55 -7.07
C LYS A 100 -17.30 17.05 -5.90
N GLU A 101 -18.51 16.53 -5.77
CA GLU A 101 -19.43 16.85 -4.68
C GLU A 101 -18.87 16.41 -3.32
N ALA A 102 -18.14 15.29 -3.28
CA ALA A 102 -17.45 14.85 -2.07
C ALA A 102 -16.34 15.83 -1.66
N CYS A 103 -15.56 16.35 -2.62
CA CYS A 103 -14.59 17.43 -2.35
C CYS A 103 -15.29 18.70 -1.88
N ASP A 104 -16.39 19.12 -2.50
CA ASP A 104 -17.15 20.31 -2.09
C ASP A 104 -17.65 20.17 -0.63
N ALA A 105 -18.14 18.99 -0.24
CA ALA A 105 -18.52 18.71 1.14
C ALA A 105 -17.32 18.85 2.10
N LEU A 106 -16.14 18.36 1.73
CA LEU A 106 -14.95 18.47 2.56
C LEU A 106 -14.37 19.89 2.59
N ASP A 107 -14.49 20.67 1.52
CA ASP A 107 -14.15 22.09 1.54
C ASP A 107 -15.03 22.86 2.53
N ASN A 108 -16.32 22.52 2.62
CA ASN A 108 -17.19 23.06 3.66
C ASN A 108 -16.77 22.59 5.07
N ALA A 109 -16.42 21.31 5.24
CA ALA A 109 -15.91 20.77 6.51
C ALA A 109 -14.65 21.52 6.99
N LEU A 110 -13.69 21.72 6.08
CA LEU A 110 -12.41 22.36 6.36
C LEU A 110 -12.51 23.89 6.49
N ARG A 111 -13.55 24.52 5.90
CA ARG A 111 -13.87 25.93 6.18
C ARG A 111 -14.31 26.14 7.63
N VAL A 112 -15.04 25.18 8.19
CA VAL A 112 -15.45 25.21 9.60
C VAL A 112 -14.28 24.86 10.52
N ASN A 113 -13.54 23.80 10.21
CA ASN A 113 -12.37 23.38 10.97
C ASN A 113 -11.21 22.98 10.04
N PRO A 114 -10.26 23.89 9.78
CA PRO A 114 -9.14 23.64 8.87
C PRO A 114 -8.20 22.49 9.28
N ALA A 115 -8.18 22.14 10.57
CA ALA A 115 -7.32 21.10 11.14
C ALA A 115 -8.08 19.80 11.44
N HIS A 116 -9.25 19.58 10.85
CA HIS A 116 -10.02 18.36 11.06
C HIS A 116 -9.35 17.15 10.38
N THR A 117 -8.65 16.32 11.15
CA THR A 117 -7.83 15.20 10.65
C THR A 117 -8.59 14.27 9.72
N GLU A 118 -9.77 13.78 10.11
CA GLU A 118 -10.56 12.85 9.28
C GLU A 118 -10.98 13.48 7.95
N ALA A 119 -11.27 14.78 7.94
CA ALA A 119 -11.67 15.48 6.71
C ALA A 119 -10.49 15.56 5.74
N LEU A 120 -9.29 15.87 6.25
CA LEU A 120 -8.05 15.89 5.47
C LEU A 120 -7.70 14.49 4.93
N CYS A 121 -7.90 13.43 5.74
CA CYS A 121 -7.70 12.06 5.31
C CYS A 121 -8.64 11.66 4.16
N LYS A 122 -9.96 11.89 4.32
CA LYS A 122 -10.95 11.60 3.27
C LYS A 122 -10.70 12.42 2.01
N TYR A 123 -10.29 13.68 2.15
CA TYR A 123 -9.97 14.54 1.00
C TYR A 123 -8.83 13.93 0.19
N SER A 124 -7.75 13.56 0.89
CA SER A 124 -6.61 12.89 0.28
C SER A 124 -7.01 11.61 -0.45
N GLN A 125 -7.89 10.79 0.16
CA GLN A 125 -8.43 9.59 -0.47
C GLN A 125 -9.20 9.88 -1.75
N ILE A 126 -10.14 10.83 -1.71
CA ILE A 126 -10.93 11.20 -2.88
C ILE A 126 -10.00 11.65 -4.01
N GLN A 127 -9.01 12.50 -3.73
CA GLN A 127 -8.07 12.95 -4.77
C GLN A 127 -7.26 11.80 -5.40
N ARG A 128 -6.88 10.77 -4.63
CA ARG A 128 -6.28 9.56 -5.22
C ARG A 128 -7.26 8.83 -6.13
N ASN A 129 -8.50 8.64 -5.70
CA ASN A 129 -9.53 7.94 -6.48
C ASN A 129 -9.89 8.69 -7.77
N ARG A 130 -9.85 10.02 -7.75
CA ARG A 130 -10.04 10.88 -8.93
C ARG A 130 -9.02 10.66 -10.03
N CYS A 131 -7.87 10.06 -9.73
CA CYS A 131 -6.91 9.69 -10.76
C CYS A 131 -7.43 8.60 -11.71
N GLY A 132 -8.41 7.81 -11.27
CA GLY A 132 -9.10 6.78 -12.06
C GLY A 132 -10.35 7.27 -12.79
N GLU A 133 -10.75 8.54 -12.66
CA GLU A 133 -11.88 9.09 -13.41
C GLU A 133 -11.62 9.05 -14.93
N GLU A 134 -12.68 8.77 -15.69
CA GLU A 134 -12.62 8.77 -17.15
C GLU A 134 -12.30 10.18 -17.69
N GLY A 135 -11.41 10.25 -18.68
CA GLY A 135 -11.04 11.52 -19.33
C GLY A 135 -10.04 12.39 -18.56
N VAL A 136 -9.54 11.96 -17.40
CA VAL A 136 -8.52 12.72 -16.65
C VAL A 136 -7.17 12.69 -17.37
N THR A 137 -6.55 13.85 -17.53
CA THR A 137 -5.22 13.98 -18.17
C THR A 137 -4.08 13.60 -17.23
N ALA A 138 -2.86 13.45 -17.76
CA ALA A 138 -1.69 13.17 -16.93
C ALA A 138 -1.39 14.32 -15.95
N GLU A 139 -1.58 15.57 -16.40
CA GLU A 139 -1.39 16.78 -15.60
C GLU A 139 -2.42 16.87 -14.47
N GLN A 140 -3.68 16.52 -14.75
CA GLN A 140 -4.72 16.47 -13.73
C GLN A 140 -4.45 15.37 -12.69
N ARG A 141 -4.05 14.16 -13.12
CA ARG A 141 -3.61 13.10 -12.20
C ARG A 141 -2.49 13.58 -11.28
N LYS A 142 -1.49 14.25 -11.86
CA LYS A 142 -0.38 14.82 -11.09
C LYS A 142 -0.87 15.83 -10.06
N ALA A 143 -1.73 16.78 -10.46
CA ALA A 143 -2.29 17.78 -9.56
C ALA A 143 -3.12 17.14 -8.43
N TYR A 144 -3.93 16.12 -8.73
CA TYR A 144 -4.69 15.39 -7.72
C TYR A 144 -3.78 14.69 -6.71
N LEU A 145 -2.71 14.03 -7.15
CA LEU A 145 -1.78 13.36 -6.24
C LEU A 145 -0.92 14.35 -5.43
N GLU A 146 -0.60 15.51 -5.99
CA GLU A 146 0.06 16.58 -5.25
C GLU A 146 -0.84 17.12 -4.13
N ASP A 147 -2.11 17.39 -4.42
CA ASP A 147 -3.08 17.78 -3.40
C ASP A 147 -3.33 16.66 -2.39
N ALA A 148 -3.43 15.40 -2.83
CA ALA A 148 -3.60 14.25 -1.94
C ALA A 148 -2.46 14.15 -0.91
N VAL A 149 -1.21 14.31 -1.35
CA VAL A 149 -0.04 14.34 -0.45
C VAL A 149 -0.08 15.56 0.47
N ALA A 150 -0.49 16.73 -0.02
CA ALA A 150 -0.61 17.94 0.79
C ALA A 150 -1.64 17.77 1.91
N LYS A 151 -2.85 17.27 1.58
CA LYS A 151 -3.91 16.99 2.57
C LYS A 151 -3.46 15.92 3.58
N ALA A 152 -2.80 14.85 3.13
CA ALA A 152 -2.32 13.82 4.03
C ALA A 152 -1.24 14.33 5.01
N ARG A 153 -0.33 15.19 4.54
CA ARG A 153 0.64 15.86 5.41
C ARG A 153 -0.04 16.79 6.41
N ALA A 154 -1.05 17.53 5.98
CA ALA A 154 -1.84 18.37 6.87
C ALA A 154 -2.57 17.54 7.93
N ALA A 155 -3.10 16.35 7.58
CA ALA A 155 -3.75 15.44 8.52
C ALA A 155 -2.77 14.93 9.60
N VAL A 156 -1.55 14.54 9.19
CA VAL A 156 -0.50 14.17 10.15
C VAL A 156 -0.11 15.37 11.02
N GLY A 157 -0.02 16.57 10.43
CA GLY A 157 0.27 17.80 11.15
C GLY A 157 -0.80 18.20 12.16
N SER A 158 -2.08 17.91 11.88
CA SER A 158 -3.19 18.19 12.80
C SER A 158 -3.29 17.17 13.93
N ASN A 159 -2.94 15.90 13.67
CA ASN A 159 -2.84 14.88 14.71
C ASN A 159 -1.75 13.84 14.37
N VAL A 160 -0.58 13.97 15.01
CA VAL A 160 0.56 13.07 14.80
C VAL A 160 0.36 11.67 15.41
N ASP A 161 -0.62 11.51 16.29
CA ASP A 161 -0.96 10.23 16.92
C ASP A 161 -2.06 9.47 16.15
N ASP A 162 -2.58 10.04 15.07
CA ASP A 162 -3.61 9.43 14.24
C ASP A 162 -3.02 8.40 13.25
N ALA A 163 -3.40 7.13 13.41
CA ALA A 163 -2.93 6.06 12.53
C ALA A 163 -3.45 6.22 11.09
N ASP A 164 -4.69 6.69 10.91
CA ASP A 164 -5.32 6.86 9.61
C ASP A 164 -4.65 7.99 8.81
N ALA A 165 -4.19 9.05 9.48
CA ALA A 165 -3.40 10.11 8.86
C ALA A 165 -2.06 9.60 8.31
N TRP A 166 -1.34 8.80 9.09
CA TRP A 166 -0.08 8.18 8.65
C TRP A 166 -0.27 7.17 7.53
N ASN A 167 -1.31 6.33 7.62
CA ASN A 167 -1.70 5.40 6.55
C ASN A 167 -2.03 6.19 5.26
N THR A 168 -2.85 7.24 5.36
CA THR A 168 -3.23 8.10 4.24
C THR A 168 -2.02 8.76 3.58
N LEU A 169 -1.05 9.22 4.38
CA LEU A 169 0.21 9.77 3.87
C LEU A 169 1.02 8.73 3.11
N ALA A 170 1.16 7.52 3.66
CA ALA A 170 1.85 6.42 2.98
C ALA A 170 1.21 6.08 1.63
N LEU A 171 -0.11 5.97 1.57
CA LEU A 171 -0.83 5.65 0.33
C LEU A 171 -0.70 6.77 -0.71
N SER A 172 -0.76 8.03 -0.27
CA SER A 172 -0.59 9.18 -1.18
C SER A 172 0.81 9.30 -1.73
N LEU A 173 1.83 9.04 -0.90
CA LEU A 173 3.22 8.98 -1.35
C LEU A 173 3.43 7.81 -2.34
N LEU A 174 2.83 6.66 -2.06
CA LEU A 174 2.89 5.50 -2.95
C LEU A 174 2.22 5.80 -4.30
N SER A 175 0.98 6.31 -4.31
CA SER A 175 0.29 6.68 -5.55
C SER A 175 1.10 7.69 -6.36
N LYS A 176 1.67 8.70 -5.70
CA LYS A 176 2.51 9.70 -6.37
C LYS A 176 3.76 9.07 -7.01
N VAL A 177 4.50 8.25 -6.28
CA VAL A 177 5.72 7.63 -6.84
C VAL A 177 5.40 6.67 -7.98
N THR A 178 4.25 5.98 -7.93
CA THR A 178 3.82 5.11 -9.05
C THR A 178 3.42 5.89 -10.30
N LEU A 179 2.98 7.15 -10.16
CA LEU A 179 2.67 8.00 -11.32
C LEU A 179 3.93 8.63 -11.92
N GLU A 180 4.86 9.10 -11.09
CA GLU A 180 6.06 9.85 -11.52
C GLU A 180 7.21 8.95 -12.00
N GLY A 181 7.07 7.63 -11.81
CA GLY A 181 8.12 6.64 -12.06
C GLY A 181 8.68 6.14 -10.74
N MET A 182 8.63 4.83 -10.54
CA MET A 182 8.95 4.22 -9.26
C MET A 182 10.42 4.45 -8.88
N THR A 183 10.65 5.02 -7.69
CA THR A 183 11.99 5.19 -7.12
C THR A 183 12.10 4.57 -5.73
N PHE A 184 13.27 4.00 -5.45
CA PHE A 184 13.61 3.40 -4.17
C PHE A 184 13.34 4.37 -2.99
N ASP A 185 13.80 5.61 -3.08
CA ASP A 185 13.59 6.61 -2.03
C ASP A 185 12.11 6.99 -1.85
N GLY A 186 11.34 7.05 -2.94
CA GLY A 186 9.90 7.34 -2.87
C GLY A 186 9.12 6.26 -2.12
N VAL A 187 9.38 4.98 -2.40
CA VAL A 187 8.72 3.88 -1.67
C VAL A 187 9.20 3.79 -0.23
N ARG A 188 10.47 4.06 0.05
CA ARG A 188 11.00 4.12 1.42
C ARG A 188 10.32 5.20 2.27
N LYS A 189 10.01 6.36 1.69
CA LYS A 189 9.22 7.42 2.37
C LYS A 189 7.80 6.95 2.69
N ALA A 190 7.15 6.27 1.76
CA ALA A 190 5.83 5.67 2.00
C ALA A 190 5.90 4.60 3.11
N LEU A 191 6.91 3.74 3.10
CA LEU A 191 7.12 2.72 4.15
C LEU A 191 7.33 3.37 5.52
N ALA A 192 8.11 4.44 5.62
CA ALA A 192 8.33 5.15 6.88
C ALA A 192 7.01 5.70 7.47
N ALA A 193 6.13 6.24 6.63
CA ALA A 193 4.79 6.67 7.07
C ALA A 193 3.93 5.48 7.52
N MET A 194 3.98 4.35 6.81
CA MET A 194 3.24 3.14 7.20
C MET A 194 3.74 2.54 8.52
N GLN A 195 5.04 2.58 8.78
CA GLN A 195 5.61 2.17 10.06
C GLN A 195 5.12 3.04 11.22
N GLN A 196 4.83 4.33 10.98
CA GLN A 196 4.17 5.16 12.00
C GLN A 196 2.73 4.72 12.21
N ALA A 197 1.97 4.46 11.15
CA ALA A 197 0.59 3.96 11.25
C ALA A 197 0.53 2.67 12.09
N GLU A 198 1.45 1.71 11.83
CA GLU A 198 1.53 0.45 12.58
C GLU A 198 1.81 0.66 14.07
N ARG A 199 2.68 1.62 14.42
CA ARG A 199 2.95 1.93 15.84
C ARG A 199 1.74 2.48 16.56
N LYS A 200 0.85 3.18 15.85
CA LYS A 200 -0.33 3.85 16.42
C LYS A 200 -1.53 2.92 16.51
N CYS A 201 -1.71 2.02 15.54
CA CYS A 201 -2.83 1.07 15.49
C CYS A 201 -2.35 -0.29 14.95
N PRO A 202 -1.61 -1.08 15.76
CA PRO A 202 -1.08 -2.38 15.34
C PRO A 202 -2.15 -3.47 15.14
N GLU A 203 -3.36 -3.25 15.64
CA GLU A 203 -4.51 -4.15 15.58
C GLU A 203 -5.34 -4.03 14.30
N ASP A 204 -5.19 -2.93 13.54
CA ASP A 204 -5.89 -2.77 12.27
C ASP A 204 -5.27 -3.71 11.22
N PRO A 205 -6.00 -4.68 10.66
CA PRO A 205 -5.49 -5.63 9.66
C PRO A 205 -5.03 -4.98 8.35
N ASP A 206 -5.55 -3.81 7.99
CA ASP A 206 -5.17 -3.11 6.76
C ASP A 206 -3.78 -2.49 6.88
N VAL A 207 -3.34 -2.12 8.07
CA VAL A 207 -2.02 -1.52 8.30
C VAL A 207 -0.86 -2.46 7.95
N PRO A 208 -0.76 -3.68 8.53
CA PRO A 208 0.28 -4.63 8.14
C PRO A 208 0.10 -5.12 6.70
N TYR A 209 -1.13 -5.21 6.16
CA TYR A 209 -1.33 -5.51 4.73
C TYR A 209 -0.69 -4.44 3.83
N ASN A 210 -0.97 -3.17 4.10
CA ASN A 210 -0.46 -2.04 3.32
C ASN A 210 1.07 -1.93 3.45
N LYS A 211 1.59 -2.19 4.66
CA LYS A 211 3.03 -2.26 4.92
C LYS A 211 3.69 -3.39 4.13
N ALA A 212 3.09 -4.58 4.12
CA ALA A 212 3.61 -5.73 3.39
C ALA A 212 3.74 -5.46 1.88
N VAL A 213 2.81 -4.69 1.30
CA VAL A 213 2.91 -4.25 -0.10
C VAL A 213 4.16 -3.38 -0.32
N LEU A 214 4.41 -2.41 0.56
CA LEU A 214 5.58 -1.52 0.49
C LEU A 214 6.89 -2.28 0.72
N GLU A 215 6.92 -3.18 1.70
CA GLU A 215 8.07 -4.06 1.96
C GLU A 215 8.35 -4.97 0.75
N SER A 216 7.31 -5.55 0.13
CA SER A 216 7.45 -6.36 -1.09
C SER A 216 8.00 -5.54 -2.26
N LEU A 217 7.54 -4.29 -2.42
CA LEU A 217 8.06 -3.39 -3.46
C LEU A 217 9.54 -3.04 -3.24
N LEU A 218 10.00 -2.94 -2.00
CA LEU A 218 11.41 -2.76 -1.68
C LEU A 218 12.20 -4.09 -1.72
N GLY A 219 11.52 -5.20 -2.01
CA GLY A 219 12.01 -6.56 -1.93
C GLY A 219 12.50 -6.96 -0.54
N HIS A 220 11.97 -6.32 0.51
CA HIS A 220 12.12 -6.78 1.89
C HIS A 220 11.22 -8.00 2.14
N PHE A 221 11.38 -9.05 1.31
CA PHE A 221 10.46 -10.18 1.21
C PHE A 221 10.19 -10.88 2.55
N GLY A 222 11.19 -10.95 3.44
CA GLY A 222 11.00 -11.50 4.78
C GLY A 222 10.04 -10.68 5.65
N ALA A 223 10.21 -9.36 5.67
CA ALA A 223 9.30 -8.47 6.39
C ALA A 223 7.90 -8.48 5.76
N ALA A 224 7.83 -8.43 4.42
CA ALA A 224 6.59 -8.54 3.67
C ALA A 224 5.82 -9.83 3.99
N ALA A 225 6.51 -10.97 4.06
CA ALA A 225 5.89 -12.23 4.44
C ALA A 225 5.28 -12.16 5.85
N MET A 226 6.00 -11.60 6.82
CA MET A 226 5.52 -11.50 8.21
C MET A 226 4.37 -10.50 8.37
N ASP A 227 4.41 -9.39 7.65
CA ASP A 227 3.33 -8.40 7.67
C ASP A 227 2.06 -8.95 6.98
N TYR A 228 2.19 -9.67 5.85
CA TYR A 228 1.03 -10.37 5.25
C TYR A 228 0.46 -11.46 6.16
N TRP A 229 1.32 -12.22 6.84
CA TRP A 229 0.89 -13.21 7.83
C TRP A 229 0.16 -12.56 9.01
N LYS A 230 0.66 -11.43 9.51
CA LYS A 230 0.02 -10.65 10.57
C LYS A 230 -1.36 -10.14 10.12
N ALA A 231 -1.46 -9.59 8.91
CA ALA A 231 -2.74 -9.17 8.34
C ALA A 231 -3.74 -10.33 8.23
N HIS A 232 -3.28 -11.51 7.80
CA HIS A 232 -4.10 -12.73 7.77
C HIS A 232 -4.60 -13.14 9.15
N ALA A 233 -3.73 -13.09 10.17
CA ALA A 233 -4.07 -13.46 11.54
C ALA A 233 -5.09 -12.51 12.18
N LEU A 234 -5.02 -11.21 11.84
CA LEU A 234 -5.95 -10.19 12.32
C LEU A 234 -7.34 -10.30 11.66
N ASP A 235 -7.41 -10.67 10.37
CA ASP A 235 -8.69 -10.77 9.64
C ASP A 235 -8.66 -11.85 8.54
N LYS A 236 -8.75 -13.12 8.96
CA LYS A 236 -8.68 -14.27 8.06
C LYS A 236 -9.83 -14.34 7.05
N ASP A 237 -10.98 -13.76 7.36
CA ASP A 237 -12.18 -13.87 6.54
C ASP A 237 -12.15 -12.88 5.37
N ARG A 238 -11.86 -11.59 5.63
CA ARG A 238 -11.77 -10.55 4.59
C ARG A 238 -10.43 -10.58 3.85
N LEU A 239 -9.35 -10.98 4.53
CA LEU A 239 -7.99 -11.02 4.01
C LEU A 239 -7.45 -12.43 3.79
N LYS A 240 -8.30 -13.43 3.52
CA LYS A 240 -7.88 -14.82 3.24
C LYS A 240 -6.73 -14.96 2.23
N GLY A 241 -6.67 -14.08 1.21
CA GLY A 241 -5.62 -14.10 0.19
C GLY A 241 -4.23 -13.66 0.68
N THR A 242 -4.13 -12.98 1.82
CA THR A 242 -2.85 -12.50 2.35
C THR A 242 -1.95 -13.63 2.85
N ARG A 243 -2.51 -14.78 3.24
CA ARG A 243 -1.73 -15.99 3.51
C ARG A 243 -0.92 -16.43 2.28
N HIS A 244 -1.55 -16.43 1.11
CA HIS A 244 -0.85 -16.76 -0.14
C HIS A 244 0.22 -15.72 -0.48
N LEU A 245 -0.07 -14.41 -0.31
CA LEU A 245 0.93 -13.36 -0.51
C LEU A 245 2.14 -13.50 0.44
N SER A 246 1.91 -13.93 1.68
CA SER A 246 2.96 -14.28 2.63
C SER A 246 3.83 -15.43 2.11
N GLU A 247 3.20 -16.46 1.57
CA GLU A 247 3.86 -17.65 1.03
C GLU A 247 4.74 -17.29 -0.18
N GLU A 248 4.21 -16.51 -1.11
CA GLU A 248 4.94 -16.08 -2.31
C GLU A 248 6.20 -15.27 -1.95
N ASN A 249 6.09 -14.35 -0.98
CA ASN A 249 7.25 -13.59 -0.50
C ASN A 249 8.30 -14.50 0.18
N ALA A 250 7.88 -15.47 0.98
CA ALA A 250 8.80 -16.43 1.58
C ALA A 250 9.49 -17.33 0.54
N LYS A 251 8.76 -17.78 -0.49
CA LYS A 251 9.28 -18.59 -1.60
C LYS A 251 10.41 -17.90 -2.35
N VAL A 252 10.35 -16.58 -2.53
CA VAL A 252 11.46 -15.81 -3.14
C VAL A 252 12.77 -16.08 -2.41
N LEU A 253 12.76 -16.03 -1.07
CA LEU A 253 13.94 -16.22 -0.24
C LEU A 253 14.39 -17.69 -0.20
N LEU A 254 13.45 -18.64 -0.11
CA LEU A 254 13.75 -20.07 -0.14
C LEU A 254 14.38 -20.48 -1.48
N ARG A 255 13.85 -19.96 -2.59
CA ARG A 255 14.39 -20.17 -3.93
C ARG A 255 15.79 -19.57 -4.07
N ALA A 256 15.99 -18.34 -3.59
CA ALA A 256 17.30 -17.71 -3.56
C ALA A 256 18.32 -18.54 -2.76
N GLN A 257 17.97 -18.95 -1.53
CA GLN A 257 18.84 -19.75 -0.67
C GLN A 257 19.18 -21.11 -1.30
N SER A 258 18.20 -21.80 -1.87
CA SER A 258 18.39 -23.08 -2.56
C SER A 258 19.33 -22.93 -3.76
N ARG A 259 19.14 -21.90 -4.58
CA ARG A 259 19.99 -21.64 -5.74
C ARG A 259 21.43 -21.27 -5.34
N MET A 260 21.61 -20.49 -4.29
CA MET A 260 22.94 -20.18 -3.73
C MET A 260 23.65 -21.46 -3.26
N ARG A 261 22.97 -22.34 -2.51
CA ARG A 261 23.56 -23.61 -2.03
C ARG A 261 23.95 -24.54 -3.17
N THR A 262 23.15 -24.61 -4.23
CA THR A 262 23.43 -25.49 -5.37
C THR A 262 24.55 -24.98 -6.28
N SER A 263 24.88 -23.67 -6.23
CA SER A 263 25.95 -23.07 -7.04
C SER A 263 27.36 -23.60 -6.70
N SER A 264 27.57 -24.10 -5.49
CA SER A 264 28.84 -24.73 -5.07
C SER A 264 28.85 -26.26 -5.23
N GLY A 265 27.67 -26.87 -5.42
CA GLY A 265 27.48 -28.32 -5.59
C GLY A 265 27.14 -28.70 -7.02
N ILE A 266 25.94 -29.29 -7.22
CA ILE A 266 25.50 -29.83 -8.52
C ILE A 266 25.49 -28.76 -9.63
N GLY A 267 25.24 -27.48 -9.29
CA GLY A 267 25.23 -26.35 -10.23
C GLY A 267 26.59 -25.72 -10.53
N LYS A 268 27.70 -26.27 -10.01
CA LYS A 268 29.04 -25.65 -10.09
C LYS A 268 29.52 -25.37 -11.51
N ARG A 269 29.26 -26.28 -12.45
CA ARG A 269 29.69 -26.11 -13.86
C ARG A 269 28.98 -24.93 -14.53
N ASP A 270 27.68 -24.79 -14.31
CA ASP A 270 26.92 -23.67 -14.87
C ASP A 270 27.32 -22.35 -14.22
N PHE A 271 27.55 -22.35 -12.90
CA PHE A 271 28.06 -21.19 -12.18
C PHE A 271 29.42 -20.73 -12.72
N GLN A 272 30.34 -21.67 -13.00
CA GLN A 272 31.64 -21.37 -13.61
C GLN A 272 31.51 -20.73 -15.00
N ARG A 273 30.57 -21.19 -15.83
CA ARG A 273 30.31 -20.58 -17.15
C ARG A 273 29.83 -19.13 -17.02
N ILE A 274 28.92 -18.86 -16.08
CA ILE A 274 28.43 -17.51 -15.81
C ILE A 274 29.57 -16.63 -15.32
N ARG A 275 30.40 -17.12 -14.40
CA ARG A 275 31.59 -16.41 -13.89
C ARG A 275 32.54 -15.98 -15.02
N THR A 276 32.86 -16.87 -15.96
CA THR A 276 33.72 -16.51 -17.11
C THR A 276 33.11 -15.38 -17.94
N ARG A 277 31.79 -15.39 -18.17
CA ARG A 277 31.09 -14.31 -18.89
C ARG A 277 31.12 -13.00 -18.11
N ILE A 278 30.96 -13.03 -16.78
CA ILE A 278 31.09 -11.85 -15.92
C ILE A 278 32.51 -11.26 -16.04
N GLU A 279 33.55 -12.08 -15.95
CA GLU A 279 34.94 -11.61 -16.03
C GLU A 279 35.27 -10.95 -17.39
N GLN A 280 34.75 -11.53 -18.49
CA GLN A 280 34.88 -10.95 -19.83
C GLN A 280 34.14 -9.61 -19.94
N ALA A 281 32.89 -9.55 -19.45
CA ALA A 281 32.09 -8.34 -19.45
C ALA A 281 32.69 -7.24 -18.57
N HIS A 282 33.22 -7.60 -17.40
CA HIS A 282 33.89 -6.67 -16.49
C HIS A 282 35.03 -5.94 -17.23
N LYS A 283 35.96 -6.69 -17.84
CA LYS A 283 37.05 -6.10 -18.65
C LYS A 283 36.55 -5.12 -19.71
N LYS A 284 35.42 -5.42 -20.36
CA LYS A 284 34.83 -4.59 -21.41
C LYS A 284 34.14 -3.32 -20.88
N TYR A 285 33.41 -3.42 -19.77
CA TYR A 285 32.52 -2.35 -19.30
C TYR A 285 33.12 -1.46 -18.21
N THR A 286 34.05 -1.94 -17.39
CA THR A 286 34.68 -1.09 -16.37
C THR A 286 35.85 -0.26 -16.87
N GLN A 287 36.37 -0.53 -18.09
CA GLN A 287 37.42 0.30 -18.70
C GLN A 287 36.90 1.62 -19.27
N SER A 288 35.59 1.75 -19.56
CA SER A 288 34.99 2.99 -20.09
C SER A 288 33.83 3.56 -19.26
N THR A 289 33.28 2.79 -18.32
CA THR A 289 32.12 3.21 -17.51
C THR A 289 32.25 2.75 -16.06
N SER A 290 31.92 3.62 -15.10
CA SER A 290 31.78 3.27 -13.68
C SER A 290 30.56 2.37 -13.46
N ALA A 291 30.66 1.10 -13.86
CA ALA A 291 29.58 0.11 -13.82
C ALA A 291 29.94 -1.09 -12.94
N LYS A 292 28.97 -1.60 -12.18
CA LYS A 292 29.01 -2.92 -11.55
C LYS A 292 28.53 -3.95 -12.56
N VAL A 293 29.13 -5.14 -12.57
CA VAL A 293 28.78 -6.24 -13.48
C VAL A 293 28.44 -7.47 -12.64
N VAL A 294 27.28 -8.06 -12.91
CA VAL A 294 26.78 -9.26 -12.22
C VAL A 294 26.20 -10.25 -13.22
N GLY A 295 26.18 -11.53 -12.88
CA GLY A 295 25.52 -12.58 -13.67
C GLY A 295 24.23 -13.04 -13.00
N VAL A 296 23.20 -13.29 -13.80
CA VAL A 296 21.89 -13.76 -13.35
C VAL A 296 21.93 -15.26 -13.11
N LEU A 297 21.64 -15.68 -11.88
CA LEU A 297 21.62 -17.09 -11.47
C LEU A 297 20.22 -17.69 -11.49
N ASP A 298 19.21 -16.87 -11.18
CA ASP A 298 17.79 -17.22 -11.21
C ASP A 298 16.92 -15.95 -11.23
N ILE A 299 15.68 -16.10 -11.65
CA ILE A 299 14.61 -15.10 -11.51
C ILE A 299 13.72 -15.62 -10.38
N VAL A 300 13.78 -14.98 -9.22
CA VAL A 300 13.28 -15.57 -7.97
C VAL A 300 11.84 -15.17 -7.62
N THR A 301 11.30 -14.17 -8.31
CA THR A 301 9.90 -13.74 -8.21
C THR A 301 9.03 -14.36 -9.28
N GLU A 302 7.76 -14.60 -8.96
CA GLU A 302 6.76 -15.03 -9.95
C GLU A 302 6.50 -13.94 -11.01
N PRO A 303 6.02 -14.30 -12.21
CA PRO A 303 5.82 -13.33 -13.30
C PRO A 303 4.87 -12.16 -12.98
N THR A 304 3.94 -12.37 -12.05
CA THR A 304 2.97 -11.36 -11.60
C THR A 304 3.48 -10.51 -10.44
N MET A 305 4.58 -10.89 -9.80
CA MET A 305 5.17 -10.14 -8.70
C MET A 305 5.99 -8.95 -9.21
N GLN A 306 6.02 -7.90 -8.40
CA GLN A 306 6.90 -6.75 -8.58
C GLN A 306 7.67 -6.51 -7.27
N PRO A 307 8.95 -6.10 -7.34
CA PRO A 307 9.77 -5.98 -8.54
C PRO A 307 10.12 -7.32 -9.19
N VAL A 308 10.49 -7.28 -10.46
CA VAL A 308 11.25 -8.40 -11.06
C VAL A 308 12.56 -8.51 -10.28
N THR A 309 12.74 -9.64 -9.60
CA THR A 309 13.89 -9.84 -8.72
C THR A 309 14.77 -10.94 -9.25
N LEU A 310 16.01 -10.59 -9.51
CA LEU A 310 17.03 -11.50 -10.03
C LEU A 310 17.98 -11.87 -8.89
N LEU A 311 18.17 -13.16 -8.65
CA LEU A 311 19.32 -13.61 -7.88
C LEU A 311 20.55 -13.47 -8.75
N VAL A 312 21.53 -12.69 -8.30
CA VAL A 312 22.74 -12.38 -9.05
C VAL A 312 24.00 -12.72 -8.26
N SER A 313 25.12 -12.87 -8.97
CA SER A 313 26.46 -12.95 -8.38
C SER A 313 27.45 -12.07 -9.12
N ASP A 314 28.45 -11.58 -8.40
CA ASP A 314 29.58 -10.83 -8.96
C ASP A 314 30.68 -11.74 -9.55
N GLY A 315 30.52 -13.06 -9.45
CA GLY A 315 31.48 -14.06 -9.90
C GLY A 315 32.61 -14.36 -8.90
N LYS A 316 32.75 -13.59 -7.82
CA LYS A 316 33.73 -13.82 -6.75
C LYS A 316 33.17 -14.65 -5.58
N GLY A 317 31.88 -14.97 -5.63
CA GLY A 317 31.18 -15.77 -4.63
C GLY A 317 30.19 -14.97 -3.81
N ASP A 318 30.09 -13.66 -4.04
CA ASP A 318 29.06 -12.84 -3.43
C ASP A 318 27.75 -12.98 -4.21
N PHE A 319 26.66 -13.06 -3.46
CA PHE A 319 25.29 -13.15 -3.98
C PHE A 319 24.48 -11.94 -3.52
N GLY A 320 23.54 -11.53 -4.36
CA GLY A 320 22.63 -10.45 -4.04
C GLY A 320 21.35 -10.54 -4.86
N LEU A 321 20.42 -9.64 -4.56
CA LEU A 321 19.20 -9.45 -5.33
C LEU A 321 19.33 -8.17 -6.14
N LEU A 322 19.03 -8.25 -7.44
CA LEU A 322 18.86 -7.10 -8.31
C LEU A 322 17.36 -6.86 -8.50
N LEU A 323 16.85 -5.74 -8.02
CA LEU A 323 15.43 -5.42 -7.99
C LEU A 323 15.10 -4.42 -9.09
N LEU A 324 14.23 -4.83 -10.00
CA LEU A 324 13.90 -4.09 -11.21
C LEU A 324 12.40 -3.86 -11.30
N HIS A 325 11.99 -2.61 -11.22
CA HIS A 325 10.59 -2.20 -11.32
C HIS A 325 10.27 -1.72 -12.72
N GLU A 326 8.98 -1.71 -13.06
CA GLU A 326 8.50 -1.17 -14.34
C GLU A 326 9.14 -1.85 -15.56
N VAL A 327 9.47 -3.14 -15.43
CA VAL A 327 10.01 -3.97 -16.51
C VAL A 327 9.35 -5.33 -16.56
N ARG A 328 9.28 -5.91 -17.76
CA ARG A 328 8.77 -7.27 -17.92
C ARG A 328 9.79 -8.32 -17.47
N PRO A 329 9.37 -9.36 -16.73
CA PRO A 329 10.27 -10.44 -16.31
C PRO A 329 10.84 -11.23 -17.50
N THR A 330 10.12 -11.29 -18.62
CA THR A 330 10.54 -11.98 -19.85
C THR A 330 11.78 -11.37 -20.53
N CYS A 331 12.23 -10.19 -20.07
CA CYS A 331 13.43 -9.53 -20.55
C CYS A 331 14.72 -10.12 -19.98
N PHE A 332 14.63 -11.00 -18.98
CA PHE A 332 15.78 -11.57 -18.28
C PHE A 332 15.78 -13.09 -18.40
N LYS A 333 16.99 -13.67 -18.44
CA LYS A 333 17.22 -15.11 -18.49
C LYS A 333 18.37 -15.50 -17.58
N ILE A 334 18.34 -16.74 -17.12
CA ILE A 334 19.46 -17.35 -16.40
C ILE A 334 20.71 -17.31 -17.29
N GLY A 335 21.81 -16.84 -16.72
CA GLY A 335 23.09 -16.68 -17.41
C GLY A 335 23.27 -15.36 -18.14
N ASP A 336 22.28 -14.46 -18.12
CA ASP A 336 22.49 -13.08 -18.57
C ASP A 336 23.54 -12.38 -17.71
N VAL A 337 24.30 -11.48 -18.33
CA VAL A 337 25.22 -10.59 -17.62
C VAL A 337 24.64 -9.19 -17.63
N ILE A 338 24.47 -8.61 -16.45
CA ILE A 338 23.90 -7.28 -16.27
C ILE A 338 24.99 -6.33 -15.81
N ALA A 339 25.13 -5.21 -16.52
CA ALA A 339 25.91 -4.07 -16.08
C ALA A 339 24.98 -2.93 -15.65
N TYR A 340 25.27 -2.31 -14.50
CA TYR A 340 24.50 -1.19 -13.96
C TYR A 340 25.39 -0.15 -13.27
N PRO A 341 24.96 1.10 -13.10
CA PRO A 341 25.80 2.17 -12.54
C PRO A 341 26.33 1.86 -11.13
N VAL A 342 27.58 2.22 -10.84
CA VAL A 342 28.16 2.05 -9.48
C VAL A 342 27.42 2.90 -8.44
N THR A 343 26.78 4.00 -8.87
CA THR A 343 25.94 4.89 -8.05
C THR A 343 24.57 4.30 -7.70
N THR A 344 24.22 3.13 -8.23
CA THR A 344 22.98 2.42 -7.87
C THR A 344 22.90 2.21 -6.35
N PRO A 345 21.79 2.58 -5.70
CA PRO A 345 21.56 2.32 -4.29
C PRO A 345 21.70 0.82 -3.98
N VAL A 346 22.40 0.51 -2.90
CA VAL A 346 22.56 -0.85 -2.39
C VAL A 346 22.30 -0.85 -0.90
N GLU A 347 21.49 -1.80 -0.42
CA GLU A 347 21.26 -2.05 1.00
C GLU A 347 21.56 -3.50 1.36
N THR A 348 22.13 -3.74 2.55
CA THR A 348 22.29 -5.10 3.08
C THR A 348 21.08 -5.40 3.96
N ILE A 349 20.25 -6.35 3.56
CA ILE A 349 19.01 -6.70 4.24
C ILE A 349 19.15 -8.06 4.89
N THR A 350 18.81 -8.16 6.17
CA THR A 350 18.63 -9.43 6.87
C THR A 350 17.15 -9.78 6.92
N HIS A 351 16.75 -10.76 6.13
CA HIS A 351 15.43 -11.34 6.18
C HIS A 351 15.32 -12.32 7.33
N ASN A 352 14.30 -12.14 8.16
CA ASN A 352 13.92 -13.07 9.20
C ASN A 352 12.45 -13.45 8.97
N VAL A 353 12.20 -14.73 8.74
CA VAL A 353 10.86 -15.30 8.61
C VAL A 353 10.74 -16.35 9.69
N VAL A 354 9.82 -16.15 10.64
CA VAL A 354 9.53 -17.15 11.66
C VAL A 354 8.66 -18.26 11.07
N ALA A 355 8.59 -19.39 11.76
CA ALA A 355 7.71 -20.48 11.34
C ALA A 355 6.24 -20.00 11.38
N CYS A 356 5.56 -20.14 10.26
CA CYS A 356 4.16 -19.78 10.04
C CYS A 356 3.46 -21.01 9.44
N PRO A 357 2.52 -21.65 10.17
CA PRO A 357 1.87 -22.88 9.71
C PRO A 357 1.32 -22.79 8.30
N GLY A 358 1.81 -23.67 7.42
CA GLY A 358 1.38 -23.74 6.02
C GLY A 358 1.75 -22.51 5.18
N VAL A 359 2.84 -21.82 5.56
CA VAL A 359 3.54 -20.80 4.76
C VAL A 359 5.04 -21.11 4.77
N VAL A 360 5.64 -21.18 5.97
CA VAL A 360 7.05 -21.53 6.20
C VAL A 360 7.12 -22.42 7.43
N GLU A 361 7.47 -23.69 7.25
CA GLU A 361 7.53 -24.66 8.37
C GLU A 361 8.80 -24.49 9.21
N GLU A 362 9.93 -24.13 8.58
CA GLU A 362 11.21 -23.93 9.26
C GLU A 362 11.62 -22.45 9.21
N PRO A 363 12.04 -21.84 10.34
CA PRO A 363 12.49 -20.45 10.35
C PRO A 363 13.62 -20.19 9.35
N LEU A 364 13.50 -19.09 8.61
CA LEU A 364 14.48 -18.67 7.61
C LEU A 364 15.17 -17.39 8.05
N LYS A 365 16.50 -17.42 8.09
CA LYS A 365 17.35 -16.23 8.22
C LYS A 365 18.31 -16.15 7.04
N LEU A 366 18.23 -15.08 6.27
CA LEU A 366 19.03 -14.88 5.06
C LEU A 366 19.45 -13.41 4.95
N THR A 367 20.74 -13.16 4.79
CA THR A 367 21.27 -11.80 4.58
C THR A 367 21.80 -11.66 3.16
N LEU A 368 21.33 -10.65 2.44
CA LEU A 368 21.67 -10.42 1.03
C LEU A 368 21.86 -8.91 0.78
N ASN A 369 22.70 -8.59 -0.20
CA ASN A 369 22.79 -7.24 -0.73
C ASN A 369 21.70 -7.04 -1.79
N HIS A 370 20.92 -5.99 -1.65
CA HIS A 370 19.85 -5.59 -2.56
C HIS A 370 20.30 -4.37 -3.35
N ALA A 371 20.31 -4.47 -4.68
CA ALA A 371 20.65 -3.37 -5.55
C ALA A 371 19.40 -2.92 -6.34
N TYR A 372 19.18 -1.61 -6.40
CA TYR A 372 17.97 -0.98 -6.96
C TYR A 372 18.30 -0.13 -8.20
N PRO A 373 18.81 -0.71 -9.30
CA PRO A 373 19.17 0.06 -10.47
C PRO A 373 17.93 0.58 -11.19
N ASN A 374 18.04 1.77 -11.80
CA ASN A 374 17.06 2.21 -12.78
C ASN A 374 17.19 1.34 -14.04
N PRO A 375 16.14 0.60 -14.46
CA PRO A 375 16.23 -0.28 -15.62
C PRO A 375 16.55 0.43 -16.94
N LYS A 376 16.28 1.74 -17.06
CA LYS A 376 16.68 2.52 -18.25
C LYS A 376 18.20 2.68 -18.36
N GLY A 377 18.92 2.51 -17.25
CA GLY A 377 20.38 2.67 -17.17
C GLY A 377 21.16 1.35 -17.10
N ILE A 378 20.50 0.19 -17.26
CA ILE A 378 21.18 -1.11 -17.25
C ILE A 378 21.48 -1.60 -18.67
N LEU A 379 22.52 -2.41 -18.78
CA LEU A 379 22.83 -3.18 -19.99
C LEU A 379 22.67 -4.67 -19.69
N VAL A 380 21.88 -5.37 -20.50
CA VAL A 380 21.75 -6.83 -20.47
C VAL A 380 22.56 -7.40 -21.63
N ASN A 381 23.57 -8.19 -21.32
CA ASN A 381 24.56 -8.72 -22.28
C ASN A 381 25.16 -7.62 -23.18
N GLY A 382 25.33 -6.41 -22.62
CA GLY A 382 25.91 -5.27 -23.33
C GLY A 382 24.94 -4.44 -24.16
N GLN A 383 23.65 -4.78 -24.17
CA GLN A 383 22.62 -4.02 -24.87
C GLN A 383 21.67 -3.35 -23.87
N PRO A 384 21.23 -2.11 -24.13
CA PRO A 384 20.17 -1.51 -23.32
C PRO A 384 18.88 -2.31 -23.47
N LEU A 385 18.01 -2.23 -22.46
CA LEU A 385 16.66 -2.78 -22.59
C LEU A 385 15.90 -2.03 -23.70
N PRO A 386 15.15 -2.74 -24.56
CA PRO A 386 14.33 -2.07 -25.58
C PRO A 386 13.19 -1.29 -24.92
N SER A 387 12.72 -0.21 -25.54
CA SER A 387 11.60 0.60 -25.02
C SER A 387 10.37 -0.23 -24.69
N SER A 388 10.13 -1.30 -25.46
CA SER A 388 9.02 -2.21 -25.21
C SER A 388 9.13 -2.89 -23.85
N ALA A 389 10.32 -3.19 -23.32
CA ALA A 389 10.54 -3.88 -22.06
C ALA A 389 9.91 -3.16 -20.85
N HIS A 390 9.79 -1.84 -20.94
CA HIS A 390 9.25 -1.01 -19.87
C HIS A 390 7.73 -1.10 -19.84
N VAL A 391 7.20 -1.39 -18.66
CA VAL A 391 5.77 -1.48 -18.39
C VAL A 391 5.44 -0.70 -17.13
N PRO A 392 4.25 -0.09 -17.01
CA PRO A 392 3.81 0.47 -15.73
C PRO A 392 3.84 -0.59 -14.63
N LEU A 393 3.99 -0.15 -13.39
CA LEU A 393 3.91 -1.03 -12.24
C LEU A 393 2.56 -1.75 -12.24
N GLN A 394 2.59 -3.08 -12.34
CA GLN A 394 1.39 -3.91 -12.28
C GLN A 394 1.15 -4.32 -10.83
N MET A 395 0.38 -3.52 -10.09
CA MET A 395 -0.03 -3.86 -8.72
C MET A 395 -1.51 -4.25 -8.71
N SER A 396 -1.81 -5.51 -8.43
CA SER A 396 -3.14 -5.92 -7.98
C SER A 396 -3.22 -5.72 -6.47
N SER A 397 -3.32 -4.46 -6.04
CA SER A 397 -3.46 -4.14 -4.61
C SER A 397 -4.78 -3.45 -4.34
N ARG A 398 -5.42 -3.82 -3.22
CA ARG A 398 -6.59 -3.10 -2.69
C ARG A 398 -6.28 -1.64 -2.35
N LEU A 399 -5.00 -1.27 -2.28
CA LEU A 399 -4.52 0.08 -1.98
C LEU A 399 -4.90 1.17 -2.98
N PHE A 400 -5.23 0.78 -4.21
CA PHE A 400 -5.58 1.70 -5.29
C PHE A 400 -7.06 1.62 -5.71
N ALA A 401 -7.86 0.85 -4.99
CA ALA A 401 -9.30 0.68 -5.23
C ALA A 401 -10.15 1.52 -4.28
#